data_AF-A0A7K8AQ08-F1
#
_entry.id   AF-A0A7K8AQ08-F1
#
_cell.length_a   1.000
_cell.length_b   1.000
_cell.length_c   1.000
_cell.angle_alpha   90.00
_cell.angle_beta   90.00
_cell.angle_gamma   90.00
#
_symmetry.space_group_name_H-M   'P 1'
#
loop_
_entity.id
_entity.type
_entity.pdbx_description
1 polymer ?
#
loop_
_entity_poly.entity_id
_entity_poly.type
_entity_poly.pdbx_seq_one_letter_code
_entity_poly.pdbx_strand_id
1 'polypeptide(L)'
;EAVAAEWMLEFACSCLCRHFAEQSGAEFQRWRDVAQALINGLSQIPPHQKKTVYLCQLLIRVAQGKSLGLQFENDQRISPLESALSFWTLLEREEIKLEKLHEDIRRLIQIQIVAVHMENRYFKEAAEVLERLFTDSESDKPLRVKLATVIKTKDPYVPLLQSFSYSLLISKIKSYIELFMKENETNFLIQEATKQVVSKGLGATELQNRPVEVNENDRSDLETKQRFVLRNLILMQNCCLDVDSSLFWMYINCLLGLNNMQNVGKNGVSLACSRRRQRWTYKEDMELKLGVREFGVGNWAKILVHGNFNNRTSVMLKDRWRTLTR
;
A
#
# COMPACT_ATOMS: atom_id res chain seq x y z
N GLU A 1 14.01 18.76 14.87
CA GLU A 1 14.04 17.82 13.73
C GLU A 1 12.67 17.22 13.43
N ALA A 2 12.00 16.54 14.38
CA ALA A 2 10.69 15.92 14.16
C ALA A 2 9.63 16.84 13.53
N VAL A 3 9.45 18.06 14.05
CA VAL A 3 8.51 19.05 13.50
C VAL A 3 8.85 19.45 12.06
N ALA A 4 10.15 19.58 11.74
CA ALA A 4 10.57 19.89 10.39
C ALA A 4 10.33 18.70 9.43
N ALA A 5 10.60 17.48 9.89
CA ALA A 5 10.30 16.25 9.14
C ALA A 5 8.80 16.14 8.82
N GLU A 6 7.95 16.53 9.75
CA GLU A 6 6.51 16.61 9.56
C GLU A 6 6.12 17.58 8.45
N TRP A 7 6.58 18.83 8.53
CA TRP A 7 6.29 19.81 7.48
C TRP A 7 6.84 19.40 6.12
N MET A 8 8.04 18.82 6.08
CA MET A 8 8.63 18.30 4.85
C MET A 8 7.79 17.17 4.24
N LEU A 9 7.24 16.27 5.07
CA LEU A 9 6.38 15.17 4.61
C LEU A 9 5.06 15.70 4.05
N GLU A 10 4.42 16.65 4.73
CA GLU A 10 3.20 17.28 4.24
C GLU A 10 3.46 17.99 2.90
N PHE A 11 4.56 18.72 2.79
CA PHE A 11 4.95 19.39 1.55
C PHE A 11 5.23 18.40 0.41
N ALA A 12 5.93 17.31 0.71
CA ALA A 12 6.20 16.24 -0.24
C ALA A 12 4.90 15.57 -0.71
N CYS A 13 3.96 15.31 0.21
CA CYS A 13 2.64 14.79 -0.12
C CYS A 13 1.86 15.73 -1.04
N SER A 14 1.85 17.03 -0.75
CA SER A 14 1.21 18.03 -1.62
C SER A 14 1.82 18.04 -3.03
N CYS A 15 3.14 17.92 -3.14
CA CYS A 15 3.81 17.84 -4.44
C CYS A 15 3.49 16.54 -5.19
N LEU A 16 3.44 15.40 -4.48
CA LEU A 16 3.01 14.12 -5.03
C LEU A 16 1.58 14.20 -5.57
N CYS A 17 0.65 14.73 -4.78
CA CYS A 17 -0.75 14.93 -5.16
C CYS A 17 -0.88 15.74 -6.44
N ARG A 18 -0.19 16.88 -6.51
CA ARG A 18 -0.21 17.78 -7.66
C ARG A 18 0.35 17.12 -8.92
N HIS A 19 1.54 16.51 -8.84
CA HIS A 19 2.14 15.85 -10.01
C HIS A 19 1.42 14.58 -10.43
N PHE A 20 0.77 13.87 -9.50
CA PHE A 20 -0.15 12.78 -9.83
C PHE A 20 -1.36 13.30 -10.61
N ALA A 21 -1.96 14.42 -10.18
CA ALA A 21 -3.08 15.05 -10.88
C ALA A 21 -2.69 15.52 -12.29
N GLU A 22 -1.49 16.07 -12.46
CA GLU A 22 -0.93 16.51 -13.75
C GLU A 22 -0.45 15.34 -14.64
N GLN A 23 -0.30 14.13 -14.07
CA GLN A 23 0.35 13.00 -14.73
C GLN A 23 1.81 13.29 -15.16
N SER A 24 2.51 14.13 -14.39
CA SER A 24 3.90 14.52 -14.66
C SER A 24 4.87 13.46 -14.14
N GLY A 25 5.26 12.53 -15.02
CA GLY A 25 6.06 11.35 -14.65
C GLY A 25 7.37 11.67 -13.94
N ALA A 26 8.26 12.48 -14.54
CA ALA A 26 9.59 12.75 -14.00
C ALA A 26 9.55 13.47 -12.64
N GLU A 27 8.67 14.45 -12.51
CA GLU A 27 8.48 15.20 -11.26
C GLU A 27 7.85 14.33 -10.17
N PHE A 28 6.88 13.48 -10.54
CA PHE A 28 6.28 12.52 -9.62
C PHE A 28 7.33 11.55 -9.07
N GLN A 29 8.24 11.04 -9.90
CA GLN A 29 9.32 10.15 -9.44
C GLN A 29 10.24 10.85 -8.44
N ARG A 30 10.63 12.10 -8.68
CA ARG A 30 11.44 12.88 -7.74
C ARG A 30 10.76 13.01 -6.38
N TRP A 31 9.49 13.42 -6.39
CA TRP A 31 8.74 13.61 -5.14
C TRP A 31 8.39 12.30 -4.45
N ARG A 32 8.26 11.20 -5.19
CA ARG A 32 8.16 9.84 -4.62
C ARG A 32 9.41 9.54 -3.79
N ASP A 33 10.59 9.75 -4.36
CA ASP A 33 11.84 9.39 -3.69
C ASP A 33 12.04 10.21 -2.40
N VAL A 34 11.69 11.50 -2.44
CA VAL A 34 11.68 12.38 -1.25
C VAL A 34 10.68 11.89 -0.20
N ALA A 35 9.42 11.64 -0.59
CA ALA A 35 8.40 11.19 0.35
C ALA A 35 8.76 9.83 0.96
N GLN A 36 9.29 8.91 0.17
CA GLN A 36 9.68 7.59 0.65
C GLN A 36 10.86 7.68 1.65
N ALA A 37 11.84 8.54 1.39
CA ALA A 37 12.94 8.79 2.33
C ALA A 37 12.43 9.37 3.66
N LEU A 38 11.50 10.32 3.60
CA LEU A 38 10.90 10.91 4.80
C LEU A 38 10.09 9.88 5.60
N ILE A 39 9.27 9.07 4.94
CA ILE A 39 8.46 8.02 5.57
C ILE A 39 9.35 6.96 6.21
N ASN A 40 10.41 6.52 5.51
CA ASN A 40 11.36 5.52 6.05
C ASN A 40 12.14 6.05 7.25
N GLY A 41 12.30 7.37 7.37
CA GLY A 41 12.91 8.02 8.53
C GLY A 41 12.02 8.06 9.78
N LEU A 42 10.73 7.72 9.67
CA LEU A 42 9.81 7.69 10.81
C LEU A 42 9.97 6.39 11.58
N SER A 43 10.30 6.47 12.87
CA SER A 43 10.30 5.30 13.76
C SER A 43 8.89 4.79 14.08
N GLN A 44 7.91 5.70 14.11
CA GLN A 44 6.48 5.44 14.23
C GLN A 44 5.71 6.52 13.47
N ILE A 45 4.60 6.16 12.82
CA ILE A 45 3.74 7.11 12.12
C ILE A 45 2.85 7.82 13.15
N PRO A 46 3.00 9.15 13.36
CA PRO A 46 2.15 9.89 14.26
C PRO A 46 0.67 9.85 13.82
N PRO A 47 -0.31 9.82 14.75
CA PRO A 47 -1.72 9.69 14.41
C PRO A 47 -2.23 10.73 13.41
N HIS A 48 -1.80 11.99 13.55
CA HIS A 48 -2.21 13.09 12.67
C HIS A 48 -1.62 12.99 11.26
N GLN A 49 -0.49 12.29 11.10
CA GLN A 49 0.17 12.12 9.80
C GLN A 49 -0.23 10.86 9.05
N LYS A 50 -1.01 9.97 9.67
CA LYS A 50 -1.43 8.70 9.06
C LYS A 50 -2.06 8.90 7.69
N LYS A 51 -3.00 9.83 7.56
CA LYS A 51 -3.65 10.12 6.27
C LYS A 51 -2.62 10.52 5.20
N THR A 52 -1.70 11.41 5.54
CA THR A 52 -0.61 11.87 4.64
C THR A 52 0.28 10.72 4.19
N VAL A 53 0.71 9.86 5.11
CA VAL A 53 1.53 8.70 4.80
C VAL A 53 0.76 7.71 3.92
N TYR A 54 -0.46 7.36 4.29
CA TYR A 54 -1.26 6.40 3.54
C TYR A 54 -1.59 6.90 2.13
N LEU A 55 -1.89 8.20 1.98
CA LEU A 55 -2.10 8.80 0.66
C LEU A 55 -0.82 8.77 -0.18
N CYS A 56 0.34 9.14 0.36
CA CYS A 56 1.60 9.00 -0.36
C CYS A 56 1.82 7.56 -0.83
N GLN A 57 1.68 6.58 0.07
CA GLN A 57 1.90 5.17 -0.24
C GLN A 57 0.91 4.64 -1.28
N LEU A 58 -0.35 5.08 -1.23
CA LEU A 58 -1.38 4.81 -2.24
C LEU A 58 -0.96 5.35 -3.61
N LEU A 59 -0.64 6.66 -3.71
CA LEU A 59 -0.35 7.30 -5.00
C LEU A 59 0.87 6.69 -5.68
N ILE A 60 1.90 6.37 -4.91
CA ILE A 60 3.13 5.73 -5.42
C ILE A 60 2.81 4.37 -6.05
N ARG A 61 2.04 3.53 -5.34
CA ARG A 61 1.66 2.19 -5.79
C ARG A 61 0.68 2.21 -6.94
N VAL A 62 -0.30 3.12 -6.90
CA VAL A 62 -1.21 3.34 -8.02
C VAL A 62 -0.39 3.76 -9.23
N ALA A 63 0.47 4.79 -9.17
CA ALA A 63 1.26 5.23 -10.33
C ALA A 63 2.08 4.10 -10.99
N GLN A 64 2.50 3.09 -10.22
CA GLN A 64 3.24 1.92 -10.69
C GLN A 64 2.37 0.66 -10.85
N GLY A 65 1.04 0.80 -10.79
CA GLY A 65 0.07 -0.27 -10.69
C GLY A 65 0.04 -1.26 -11.85
N LYS A 66 0.48 -0.81 -13.03
CA LYS A 66 0.57 -1.67 -14.23
C LYS A 66 1.85 -2.50 -14.29
N SER A 67 2.86 -2.15 -13.49
CA SER A 67 4.18 -2.76 -13.51
C SER A 67 4.24 -3.93 -12.52
N LEU A 68 3.70 -5.09 -12.92
CA LEU A 68 3.65 -6.29 -12.08
C LEU A 68 5.03 -6.84 -11.67
N GLY A 69 6.11 -6.43 -12.32
CA GLY A 69 7.49 -6.78 -11.94
C GLY A 69 8.06 -5.97 -10.77
N LEU A 70 7.36 -4.94 -10.30
CA LEU A 70 7.78 -4.12 -9.16
C LEU A 70 7.23 -4.70 -7.86
N GLN A 71 8.10 -4.81 -6.86
CA GLN A 71 7.77 -5.35 -5.55
C GLN A 71 7.83 -4.24 -4.51
N PHE A 72 6.72 -4.05 -3.80
CA PHE A 72 6.59 -3.11 -2.69
C PHE A 72 6.62 -3.80 -1.33
N GLU A 73 6.28 -5.09 -1.31
CA GLU A 73 6.05 -5.87 -0.10
C GLU A 73 6.99 -7.07 -0.07
N ASN A 74 7.26 -7.59 1.14
CA ASN A 74 8.10 -8.78 1.31
C ASN A 74 7.49 -10.02 0.65
N ASP A 75 6.16 -10.12 0.63
CA ASP A 75 5.46 -11.16 -0.12
C ASP A 75 5.47 -10.80 -1.61
N GLN A 76 6.30 -11.52 -2.35
CA GLN A 76 6.49 -11.36 -3.80
C GLN A 76 5.20 -11.59 -4.62
N ARG A 77 4.16 -12.17 -4.01
CA ARG A 77 2.86 -12.41 -4.67
C ARG A 77 1.97 -11.18 -4.70
N ILE A 78 2.29 -10.17 -3.89
CA ILE A 78 1.45 -8.97 -3.76
C ILE A 78 1.83 -8.00 -4.87
N SER A 79 0.90 -7.78 -5.80
CA SER A 79 1.07 -6.79 -6.84
C SER A 79 1.02 -5.36 -6.29
N PRO A 80 1.58 -4.37 -7.01
CA PRO A 80 1.51 -2.96 -6.62
C PRO A 80 0.08 -2.48 -6.30
N LEU A 81 -0.92 -2.89 -7.09
CA LEU A 81 -2.31 -2.47 -6.87
C LEU A 81 -2.97 -3.19 -5.68
N GLU A 82 -2.58 -4.42 -5.35
CA GLU A 82 -3.03 -5.08 -4.12
C GLU A 82 -2.48 -4.37 -2.89
N SER A 83 -1.21 -3.96 -2.95
CA SER A 83 -0.66 -3.14 -1.89
C SER A 83 -1.34 -1.77 -1.84
N ALA A 84 -1.67 -1.15 -2.98
CA ALA A 84 -2.44 0.10 -3.03
C ALA A 84 -3.81 -0.04 -2.34
N LEU A 85 -4.50 -1.18 -2.58
CA LEU A 85 -5.79 -1.46 -1.94
C LEU A 85 -5.68 -1.48 -0.42
N SER A 86 -4.59 -2.02 0.13
CA SER A 86 -4.37 -2.05 1.58
C SER A 86 -4.29 -0.64 2.18
N PHE A 87 -3.55 0.27 1.54
CA PHE A 87 -3.47 1.68 1.96
C PHE A 87 -4.77 2.43 1.75
N TRP A 88 -5.54 2.08 0.70
CA TRP A 88 -6.90 2.62 0.52
C TRP A 88 -7.81 2.25 1.68
N THR A 89 -7.82 0.97 2.10
CA THR A 89 -8.61 0.53 3.26
C THR A 89 -8.20 1.21 4.56
N LEU A 90 -6.92 1.58 4.72
CA LEU A 90 -6.47 2.37 5.86
C LEU A 90 -7.02 3.80 5.80
N LEU A 91 -7.00 4.45 4.64
CA LEU A 91 -7.57 5.80 4.45
C LEU A 91 -9.06 5.84 4.74
N GLU A 92 -9.82 4.86 4.25
CA GLU A 92 -11.27 4.76 4.49
C GLU A 92 -11.62 4.69 5.98
N ARG A 93 -10.74 4.13 6.82
CA ARG A 93 -10.97 4.06 8.27
C ARG A 93 -10.72 5.37 8.99
N GLU A 94 -9.83 6.19 8.46
CA GLU A 94 -9.53 7.51 9.01
C GLU A 94 -10.63 8.53 8.60
N GLU A 95 -11.56 8.17 7.69
CA GLU A 95 -12.54 9.08 7.11
C GLU A 95 -13.95 8.47 6.99
N ILE A 96 -14.90 8.96 7.78
CA ILE A 96 -16.28 8.43 7.78
C ILE A 96 -17.18 9.13 6.73
N LYS A 97 -16.77 10.27 6.15
CA LYS A 97 -17.68 11.16 5.40
C LYS A 97 -17.82 10.90 3.90
N LEU A 98 -17.01 10.03 3.30
CA LEU A 98 -16.89 9.88 1.84
C LEU A 98 -17.31 8.50 1.32
N GLU A 99 -18.25 7.83 2.00
CA GLU A 99 -18.63 6.43 1.78
C GLU A 99 -18.80 6.04 0.30
N LYS A 100 -19.49 6.86 -0.51
CA LYS A 100 -19.69 6.57 -1.93
C LYS A 100 -18.40 6.67 -2.76
N LEU A 101 -17.58 7.69 -2.53
CA LEU A 101 -16.31 7.86 -3.26
C LEU A 101 -15.29 6.79 -2.83
N HIS A 102 -15.29 6.45 -1.55
CA HIS A 102 -14.54 5.36 -0.96
C HIS A 102 -14.85 4.02 -1.63
N GLU A 103 -16.14 3.66 -1.67
CA GLU A 103 -16.58 2.43 -2.30
C GLU A 103 -16.30 2.40 -3.82
N ASP A 104 -16.52 3.53 -4.52
CA ASP A 104 -16.19 3.65 -5.95
C ASP A 104 -14.70 3.37 -6.22
N ILE A 105 -13.80 4.00 -5.47
CA ILE A 105 -12.34 3.84 -5.64
C ILE A 105 -11.91 2.43 -5.24
N ARG A 106 -12.41 1.91 -4.11
CA ARG A 106 -12.12 0.53 -3.65
C ARG A 106 -12.45 -0.48 -4.74
N ARG A 107 -13.67 -0.39 -5.27
CA ARG A 107 -14.15 -1.26 -6.34
C ARG A 107 -13.33 -1.11 -7.62
N LEU A 108 -12.96 0.12 -8.00
CA LEU A 108 -12.09 0.36 -9.16
C LEU A 108 -10.71 -0.26 -8.97
N ILE A 109 -10.10 -0.15 -7.79
CA ILE A 109 -8.82 -0.79 -7.48
C ILE A 109 -8.95 -2.31 -7.61
N GLN A 110 -9.96 -2.92 -6.98
CA GLN A 110 -10.21 -4.37 -7.06
C GLN A 110 -10.37 -4.88 -8.50
N ILE A 111 -11.15 -4.17 -9.33
CA ILE A 111 -11.33 -4.52 -10.75
C ILE A 111 -10.01 -4.36 -11.51
N GLN A 112 -9.27 -3.28 -11.28
CA GLN A 112 -8.03 -3.00 -11.97
C GLN A 112 -6.90 -3.97 -11.60
N ILE A 113 -6.87 -4.48 -10.37
CA ILE A 113 -5.96 -5.55 -9.99
C ILE A 113 -6.14 -6.75 -10.93
N VAL A 114 -7.38 -7.20 -11.14
CA VAL A 114 -7.66 -8.33 -12.05
C VAL A 114 -7.39 -7.93 -13.50
N ALA A 115 -7.81 -6.73 -13.93
CA ALA A 115 -7.64 -6.24 -15.29
C ALA A 115 -6.17 -6.24 -15.74
N VAL A 116 -5.27 -5.72 -14.89
CA VAL A 116 -3.83 -5.65 -15.19
C VAL A 116 -3.23 -7.05 -15.36
N HIS A 117 -3.62 -8.03 -14.53
CA HIS A 117 -3.16 -9.41 -14.71
C HIS A 117 -3.71 -10.05 -16.00
N MET A 118 -4.97 -9.77 -16.35
CA MET A 118 -5.59 -10.23 -17.59
C MET A 118 -4.91 -9.64 -18.84
N GLU A 119 -4.62 -8.34 -18.84
CA GLU A 119 -3.91 -7.64 -19.93
C GLU A 119 -2.49 -8.20 -20.15
N ASN A 120 -1.80 -8.61 -19.08
CA ASN A 120 -0.48 -9.24 -19.12
C ASN A 120 -0.52 -10.77 -19.41
N ARG A 121 -1.71 -11.34 -19.67
CA ARG A 121 -1.93 -12.79 -19.91
C ARG A 121 -1.59 -13.70 -18.73
N TYR A 122 -1.49 -13.15 -17.52
CA TYR A 122 -1.27 -13.88 -16.27
C TYR A 122 -2.59 -14.40 -15.69
N PHE A 123 -3.25 -15.30 -16.42
CA PHE A 123 -4.61 -15.77 -16.09
C PHE A 123 -4.68 -16.59 -14.80
N LYS A 124 -3.61 -17.34 -14.48
CA LYS A 124 -3.56 -18.16 -13.26
C LYS A 124 -3.42 -17.27 -12.03
N GLU A 125 -2.51 -16.33 -12.11
CA GLU A 125 -2.23 -15.30 -11.12
C GLU A 125 -3.47 -14.43 -10.91
N ALA A 126 -4.17 -14.05 -11.99
CA ALA A 126 -5.44 -13.33 -11.89
C ALA A 126 -6.49 -14.10 -11.05
N ALA A 127 -6.58 -15.42 -11.20
CA ALA A 127 -7.48 -16.25 -10.41
C ALA A 127 -7.04 -16.34 -8.94
N GLU A 128 -5.75 -16.49 -8.69
CA GLU A 128 -5.19 -16.51 -7.32
C GLU A 128 -5.39 -15.18 -6.60
N VAL A 129 -5.17 -14.06 -7.31
CA VAL A 129 -5.41 -12.71 -6.79
C VAL A 129 -6.90 -12.51 -6.51
N LEU A 130 -7.80 -12.95 -7.40
CA LEU A 130 -9.24 -12.87 -7.17
C LEU A 130 -9.67 -13.58 -5.88
N GLU A 131 -9.14 -14.78 -5.64
CA GLU A 131 -9.43 -15.53 -4.41
C GLU A 131 -8.93 -14.80 -3.16
N ARG A 132 -7.74 -14.18 -3.22
CA ARG A 132 -7.17 -13.39 -2.11
C ARG A 132 -7.98 -12.12 -1.82
N LEU A 133 -8.41 -11.41 -2.87
CA LEU A 133 -9.16 -10.15 -2.74
C LEU A 133 -10.52 -10.30 -2.07
N PHE A 134 -11.19 -11.43 -2.29
CA PHE A 134 -12.58 -11.64 -1.88
C PHE A 134 -12.74 -12.81 -0.91
N THR A 135 -11.77 -12.99 -0.01
CA THR A 135 -11.82 -14.04 1.02
C THR A 135 -12.98 -13.75 1.99
N ASP A 136 -13.99 -14.63 2.01
CA ASP A 136 -15.17 -14.64 2.91
C ASP A 136 -16.09 -13.38 2.90
N SER A 137 -16.03 -12.53 1.87
CA SER A 137 -16.93 -11.38 1.72
C SER A 137 -18.24 -11.73 0.99
N GLU A 138 -19.36 -11.80 1.71
CA GLU A 138 -20.69 -11.99 1.10
C GLU A 138 -21.17 -10.77 0.30
N SER A 139 -20.75 -9.55 0.67
CA SER A 139 -21.13 -8.31 -0.03
C SER A 139 -20.50 -8.22 -1.44
N ASP A 140 -19.30 -8.77 -1.60
CA ASP A 140 -18.55 -8.67 -2.87
C ASP A 140 -18.78 -9.86 -3.80
N LYS A 141 -19.59 -10.83 -3.36
CA LYS A 141 -19.93 -12.03 -4.13
C LYS A 141 -20.40 -11.74 -5.57
N PRO A 142 -21.23 -10.71 -5.84
CA PRO A 142 -21.63 -10.40 -7.22
C PRO A 142 -20.45 -9.95 -8.09
N LEU A 143 -19.53 -9.15 -7.54
CA LEU A 143 -18.35 -8.68 -8.27
C LEU A 143 -17.36 -9.82 -8.51
N ARG A 144 -17.12 -10.64 -7.48
CA ARG A 144 -16.28 -11.83 -7.57
C ARG A 144 -16.73 -12.79 -8.66
N VAL A 145 -18.03 -13.10 -8.73
CA VAL A 145 -18.60 -14.00 -9.75
C VAL A 145 -18.42 -13.43 -11.16
N LYS A 146 -18.64 -12.12 -11.33
CA LYS A 146 -18.43 -11.43 -12.63
C LYS A 146 -16.96 -11.51 -13.04
N LEU A 147 -16.03 -11.18 -12.15
CA LEU A 147 -14.60 -11.23 -12.45
C LEU A 147 -14.11 -12.65 -12.70
N ALA A 148 -14.58 -13.65 -11.94
CA ALA A 148 -14.28 -15.06 -12.21
C ALA A 148 -14.74 -15.51 -13.61
N THR A 149 -15.90 -15.01 -14.07
CA THR A 149 -16.40 -15.28 -15.41
C THR A 149 -15.49 -14.65 -16.47
N VAL A 150 -15.04 -13.42 -16.27
CA VAL A 150 -14.08 -12.73 -17.15
C VAL A 150 -12.73 -13.46 -17.20
N ILE A 151 -12.22 -13.94 -16.07
CA ILE A 151 -10.95 -14.70 -16.05
C ILE A 151 -11.09 -16.00 -16.86
N LYS A 152 -12.26 -16.67 -16.79
CA LYS A 152 -12.53 -17.88 -17.57
C LYS A 152 -12.61 -17.63 -19.07
N THR A 153 -13.14 -16.48 -19.51
CA THR A 153 -13.16 -16.14 -20.95
C THR A 153 -11.76 -15.86 -21.49
N LYS A 154 -10.78 -15.53 -20.62
CA LYS A 154 -9.40 -15.17 -21.00
C LYS A 154 -9.32 -13.98 -21.97
N ASP A 155 -10.36 -13.16 -22.00
CA ASP A 155 -10.45 -11.97 -22.83
C ASP A 155 -10.33 -10.72 -21.93
N PRO A 156 -9.23 -9.93 -22.06
CA PRO A 156 -9.05 -8.71 -21.29
C PRO A 156 -9.90 -7.53 -21.80
N TYR A 157 -10.50 -7.61 -22.99
CA TYR A 157 -11.21 -6.50 -23.62
C TYR A 157 -12.73 -6.56 -23.43
N VAL A 158 -13.21 -7.30 -22.42
CA VAL A 158 -14.62 -7.37 -22.09
C VAL A 158 -15.18 -6.00 -21.67
N PRO A 159 -16.47 -5.70 -21.95
CA PRO A 159 -17.08 -4.41 -21.62
C PRO A 159 -16.95 -3.99 -20.15
N LEU A 160 -16.89 -4.96 -19.22
CA LEU A 160 -16.68 -4.69 -17.80
C LEU A 160 -15.31 -4.06 -17.54
N LEU A 161 -14.23 -4.62 -18.10
CA LEU A 161 -12.88 -4.09 -17.88
C LEU A 161 -12.66 -2.76 -18.61
N GLN A 162 -13.33 -2.58 -19.75
CA GLN A 162 -13.30 -1.32 -20.50
C GLN A 162 -14.06 -0.19 -19.79
N SER A 163 -15.22 -0.48 -19.21
CA SER A 163 -16.02 0.53 -18.48
C SER A 163 -15.38 0.96 -17.16
N PHE A 164 -14.76 0.02 -16.45
CA PHE A 164 -14.03 0.31 -15.20
C PHE A 164 -12.55 0.52 -15.50
N SER A 165 -12.21 1.47 -16.36
CA SER A 165 -10.86 1.66 -16.86
C SER A 165 -9.88 2.17 -15.81
N TYR A 166 -8.58 1.96 -16.09
CA TYR A 166 -7.51 2.53 -15.27
C TYR A 166 -7.55 4.07 -15.24
N SER A 167 -7.94 4.72 -16.34
CA SER A 167 -8.11 6.18 -16.38
C SER A 167 -9.25 6.66 -15.47
N LEU A 168 -10.33 5.90 -15.34
CA LEU A 168 -11.42 6.19 -14.42
C LEU A 168 -10.95 6.07 -12.95
N LEU A 169 -10.14 5.05 -12.63
CA LEU A 169 -9.50 4.92 -11.31
C LEU A 169 -8.68 6.18 -10.99
N ILE A 170 -7.79 6.58 -11.90
CA ILE A 170 -6.98 7.79 -11.74
C ILE A 170 -7.86 9.03 -11.55
N SER A 171 -8.93 9.18 -12.34
CA SER A 171 -9.85 10.32 -12.21
C SER A 171 -10.55 10.38 -10.86
N LYS A 172 -10.98 9.24 -10.31
CA LYS A 172 -11.64 9.18 -9.00
C LYS A 172 -10.65 9.48 -7.87
N ILE A 173 -9.42 8.98 -7.98
CA ILE A 173 -8.34 9.32 -7.04
C ILE A 173 -8.03 10.82 -7.10
N LYS A 174 -8.04 11.46 -8.28
CA LYS A 174 -7.89 12.92 -8.38
C LYS A 174 -8.99 13.67 -7.63
N SER A 175 -10.26 13.24 -7.76
CA SER A 175 -11.36 13.82 -6.99
C SER A 175 -11.15 13.66 -5.48
N TYR A 176 -10.58 12.54 -5.04
CA TYR A 176 -10.20 12.36 -3.63
C TYR A 176 -9.08 13.31 -3.21
N ILE A 177 -8.02 13.43 -4.02
CA ILE A 177 -6.90 14.36 -3.78
C ILE A 177 -7.41 15.80 -3.63
N GLU A 178 -8.34 16.24 -4.48
CA GLU A 178 -8.91 17.59 -4.39
C GLU A 178 -9.58 17.86 -3.05
N LEU A 179 -10.27 16.86 -2.48
CA LEU A 179 -10.89 16.96 -1.16
C LEU A 179 -9.83 16.97 -0.06
N PHE A 180 -8.85 16.05 -0.15
CA PHE A 180 -7.74 15.97 0.80
C PHE A 180 -6.93 17.27 0.84
N MET A 181 -6.64 17.86 -0.32
CA MET A 181 -5.87 19.10 -0.40
C MET A 181 -6.63 20.28 0.21
N LYS A 182 -7.97 20.34 0.03
CA LYS A 182 -8.82 21.36 0.67
C LYS A 182 -8.83 21.24 2.19
N GLU A 183 -8.83 20.02 2.73
CA GLU A 183 -8.74 19.79 4.18
C GLU A 183 -7.37 20.23 4.74
N ASN A 184 -6.31 20.16 3.92
CA ASN A 184 -4.93 20.42 4.31
C ASN A 184 -4.33 21.71 3.70
N GLU A 185 -5.16 22.71 3.36
CA GLU A 185 -4.72 24.01 2.81
C GLU A 185 -3.80 24.80 3.77
N THR A 186 -3.70 24.37 5.03
CA THR A 186 -2.94 25.02 6.10
C THR A 186 -1.46 24.60 6.18
N ASN A 187 -0.94 23.85 5.20
CA ASN A 187 0.47 23.41 5.22
C ASN A 187 1.42 24.60 5.35
N PHE A 188 2.16 24.62 6.46
CA PHE A 188 3.03 25.73 6.86
C PHE A 188 4.05 26.08 5.77
N LEU A 189 4.73 25.08 5.17
CA LEU A 189 5.77 25.35 4.16
C LEU A 189 5.19 25.92 2.88
N ILE A 190 3.99 25.49 2.47
CA ILE A 190 3.31 26.07 1.30
C ILE A 190 2.94 27.52 1.57
N GLN A 191 2.41 27.81 2.76
CA GLN A 191 2.02 29.17 3.14
C GLN A 191 3.23 30.10 3.22
N GLU A 192 4.31 29.67 3.88
CA GLU A 192 5.52 30.47 4.01
C GLU A 192 6.21 30.69 2.65
N ALA A 193 6.27 29.65 1.80
CA ALA A 193 6.79 29.80 0.44
C ALA A 193 5.95 30.81 -0.37
N THR A 194 4.61 30.74 -0.27
CA THR A 194 3.70 31.65 -0.96
C THR A 194 3.89 33.09 -0.50
N LYS A 195 3.96 33.32 0.82
CA LYS A 195 4.27 34.66 1.39
C LYS A 195 5.60 35.19 0.86
N GLN A 196 6.62 34.33 0.81
CA GLN A 196 7.94 34.74 0.33
C GLN A 196 7.94 35.13 -1.14
N VAL A 197 7.26 34.36 -2.01
CA VAL A 197 7.09 34.68 -3.44
C VAL A 197 6.39 36.03 -3.63
N VAL A 198 5.30 36.26 -2.88
CA VAL A 198 4.56 37.54 -2.90
C VAL A 198 5.45 38.69 -2.43
N SER A 199 6.20 38.51 -1.34
CA SER A 199 7.09 39.56 -0.78
C SER A 199 8.27 39.91 -1.69
N LYS A 200 8.75 38.97 -2.51
CA LYS A 200 9.86 39.18 -3.44
C LYS A 200 9.41 39.81 -4.77
N GLY A 201 8.13 40.13 -4.93
CA GLY A 201 7.61 40.70 -6.18
C GLY A 201 7.71 39.75 -7.37
N LEU A 202 7.89 38.45 -7.14
CA LEU A 202 7.74 37.41 -8.16
C LEU A 202 6.25 37.19 -8.34
N GLY A 203 5.61 38.17 -9.00
CA GLY A 203 4.19 38.16 -9.32
C GLY A 203 3.81 36.87 -10.04
N ALA A 204 2.62 36.38 -9.73
CA ALA A 204 1.94 35.28 -10.38
C ALA A 204 2.20 35.30 -11.90
N THR A 205 3.03 34.39 -12.40
CA THR A 205 2.93 34.02 -13.82
C THR A 205 1.73 33.11 -13.90
N GLU A 206 0.63 33.71 -14.35
CA GLU A 206 -0.65 33.07 -14.61
C GLU A 206 -0.47 31.79 -15.41
N LEU A 207 -1.17 30.79 -14.92
CA LEU A 207 -1.38 29.48 -15.50
C LEU A 207 -2.33 29.64 -16.70
N GLN A 208 -1.94 30.34 -17.78
CA GLN A 208 -2.63 30.31 -19.07
C GLN A 208 -1.66 30.44 -20.26
N ASN A 209 -1.82 29.53 -21.23
CA ASN A 209 -1.18 29.46 -22.56
C ASN A 209 -0.89 30.85 -23.18
N ARG A 210 0.30 31.19 -23.70
CA ARG A 210 0.93 30.75 -24.98
C ARG A 210 2.17 31.67 -25.26
N PRO A 211 2.89 31.54 -26.41
CA PRO A 211 4.06 30.71 -26.71
C PRO A 211 5.44 31.40 -26.54
N VAL A 212 6.46 30.54 -26.51
CA VAL A 212 7.93 30.69 -26.61
C VAL A 212 8.48 31.96 -27.26
N GLU A 213 9.44 32.62 -26.58
CA GLU A 213 10.72 33.05 -27.16
C GLU A 213 11.87 32.79 -26.16
N VAL A 214 12.96 32.23 -26.69
CA VAL A 214 14.14 31.74 -25.96
C VAL A 214 15.15 32.88 -25.77
N ASN A 215 15.75 32.98 -24.58
CA ASN A 215 17.08 33.58 -24.43
C ASN A 215 17.94 32.71 -23.50
N GLU A 216 19.14 32.40 -23.96
CA GLU A 216 19.87 31.17 -23.66
C GLU A 216 20.97 31.27 -22.57
N ASN A 217 21.09 32.38 -21.83
CA ASN A 217 22.34 32.65 -21.11
C ASN A 217 22.38 32.46 -19.57
N ASP A 218 21.29 32.06 -18.91
CA ASP A 218 21.29 31.87 -17.43
C ASP A 218 21.24 30.39 -16.97
N ARG A 219 21.36 29.42 -17.89
CA ARG A 219 21.20 27.99 -17.59
C ARG A 219 22.42 27.34 -16.91
N SER A 220 23.61 27.93 -17.02
CA SER A 220 24.86 27.25 -16.63
C SER A 220 25.19 27.31 -15.14
N ASP A 221 24.74 28.34 -14.40
CA ASP A 221 25.13 28.50 -12.98
C ASP A 221 24.24 27.69 -12.00
N LEU A 222 22.99 27.40 -12.38
CA LEU A 222 22.05 26.62 -11.56
C LEU A 222 22.27 25.11 -11.69
N GLU A 223 22.63 24.63 -12.89
CA GLU A 223 22.95 23.22 -13.13
C GLU A 223 24.20 22.76 -12.36
N THR A 224 25.16 23.67 -12.17
CA THR A 224 26.44 23.37 -11.48
C THR A 224 26.26 23.21 -9.98
N LYS A 225 25.34 23.96 -9.35
CA LYS A 225 24.98 23.83 -7.93
C LYS A 225 24.09 22.61 -7.65
N GLN A 226 23.20 22.24 -8.58
CA GLN A 226 22.37 21.04 -8.46
C GLN A 226 23.18 19.73 -8.56
N ARG A 227 24.26 19.69 -9.36
CA ARG A 227 25.15 18.52 -9.47
C ARG A 227 25.97 18.25 -8.20
N PHE A 228 26.27 19.27 -7.40
CA PHE A 228 27.04 19.10 -6.16
C PHE A 228 26.24 18.42 -5.04
N VAL A 229 24.93 18.68 -4.97
CA VAL A 229 24.01 18.01 -4.04
C VAL A 229 23.73 16.58 -4.48
N LEU A 230 23.60 16.34 -5.79
CA LEU A 230 23.40 15.02 -6.39
C LEU A 230 24.55 14.04 -6.10
N ARG A 231 25.79 14.55 -6.04
CA ARG A 231 27.00 13.73 -5.83
C ARG A 231 27.14 13.23 -4.39
N ASN A 232 26.62 13.96 -3.41
CA ASN A 232 26.68 13.59 -2.00
C ASN A 232 25.55 12.63 -1.57
N LEU A 233 24.46 12.53 -2.34
CA LEU A 233 23.37 11.57 -2.06
C LEU A 233 23.68 10.13 -2.55
N ILE A 234 24.51 9.99 -3.59
CA ILE A 234 24.84 8.69 -4.22
C ILE A 234 25.77 7.83 -3.35
N LEU A 235 26.44 8.41 -2.34
CA LEU A 235 27.34 7.67 -1.44
C LEU A 235 26.65 6.99 -0.25
N MET A 236 25.35 7.25 -0.02
CA MET A 236 24.56 6.61 1.04
C MET A 236 23.65 5.48 0.53
N GLN A 237 23.86 5.01 -0.70
CA GLN A 237 23.01 3.99 -1.34
C GLN A 237 23.36 2.54 -0.93
N ASN A 238 24.20 2.33 0.09
CA ASN A 238 24.67 0.99 0.46
C ASN A 238 24.30 0.47 1.86
N CYS A 239 23.46 1.16 2.63
CA CYS A 239 23.03 0.61 3.93
C CYS A 239 21.54 0.84 4.23
N CYS A 240 20.91 -0.25 4.68
CA CYS A 240 19.64 -0.34 5.42
C CYS A 240 18.36 -0.56 4.60
N LEU A 241 18.24 -1.79 4.10
CA LEU A 241 16.98 -2.54 4.17
C LEU A 241 16.73 -2.91 5.65
N ASP A 242 15.59 -2.50 6.20
CA ASP A 242 14.64 -3.34 6.95
C ASP A 242 13.76 -2.48 7.87
N VAL A 243 12.46 -2.46 7.58
CA VAL A 243 11.43 -2.31 8.62
C VAL A 243 10.46 -3.47 8.40
N ASP A 244 10.15 -4.15 9.50
CA ASP A 244 9.49 -5.45 9.64
C ASP A 244 8.09 -5.52 8.98
N SER A 245 8.06 -5.62 7.64
CA SER A 245 6.85 -5.70 6.79
C SER A 245 5.96 -6.90 7.15
N SER A 246 6.48 -7.90 7.88
CA SER A 246 5.72 -9.03 8.39
C SER A 246 4.67 -8.65 9.45
N LEU A 247 5.01 -7.78 10.40
CA LEU A 247 4.07 -7.34 11.44
C LEU A 247 3.02 -6.37 10.87
N PHE A 248 3.43 -5.54 9.91
CA PHE A 248 2.53 -4.67 9.16
C PHE A 248 1.51 -5.51 8.38
N TRP A 249 1.94 -6.53 7.62
CA TRP A 249 1.01 -7.42 6.91
C TRP A 249 0.18 -8.33 7.81
N MET A 250 0.72 -8.79 8.94
CA MET A 250 -0.07 -9.53 9.92
C MET A 250 -1.20 -8.65 10.47
N TYR A 251 -0.90 -7.39 10.79
CA TYR A 251 -1.87 -6.39 11.21
C TYR A 251 -2.88 -6.09 10.08
N ILE A 252 -2.44 -5.89 8.84
CA ILE A 252 -3.29 -5.60 7.68
C ILE A 252 -4.20 -6.78 7.31
N ASN A 253 -3.72 -8.02 7.32
CA ASN A 253 -4.55 -9.22 7.11
C ASN A 253 -5.59 -9.39 8.22
N CYS A 254 -5.22 -9.12 9.48
CA CYS A 254 -6.16 -9.08 10.59
C CYS A 254 -7.19 -7.95 10.44
N LEU A 255 -6.76 -6.77 9.97
CA LEU A 255 -7.62 -5.60 9.78
C LEU A 255 -8.61 -5.83 8.63
N LEU A 256 -8.18 -6.34 7.47
CA LEU A 256 -9.07 -6.69 6.36
C LEU A 256 -10.16 -7.68 6.80
N GLY A 257 -9.86 -8.59 7.73
CA GLY A 257 -10.86 -9.47 8.38
C GLY A 257 -11.76 -8.80 9.43
N LEU A 258 -11.38 -7.66 10.00
CA LEU A 258 -12.14 -6.94 11.05
C LEU A 258 -13.25 -6.02 10.50
N ASN A 259 -13.22 -5.68 9.20
CA ASN A 259 -14.25 -4.84 8.56
C ASN A 259 -15.66 -5.49 8.58
N ASN A 260 -15.76 -6.79 8.90
CA ASN A 260 -17.02 -7.53 8.91
C ASN A 260 -17.76 -7.54 10.26
N MET A 261 -17.29 -6.82 11.28
CA MET A 261 -17.86 -6.90 12.64
C MET A 261 -18.64 -5.66 13.11
N GLN A 262 -18.72 -4.58 12.33
CA GLN A 262 -19.35 -3.32 12.81
C GLN A 262 -20.84 -3.14 12.47
N ASN A 263 -21.54 -4.17 11.98
CA ASN A 263 -22.98 -4.10 11.75
C ASN A 263 -23.74 -5.28 12.38
N VAL A 264 -23.89 -5.31 13.72
CA VAL A 264 -25.06 -5.97 14.33
C VAL A 264 -25.45 -5.24 15.63
N GLY A 265 -26.44 -4.36 15.51
CA GLY A 265 -27.31 -4.01 16.63
C GLY A 265 -28.22 -5.20 16.94
N LYS A 266 -28.21 -5.61 18.21
CA LYS A 266 -29.23 -6.39 18.94
C LYS A 266 -30.09 -7.37 18.11
N ASN A 267 -29.75 -8.65 18.20
CA ASN A 267 -30.68 -9.69 18.67
C ASN A 267 -29.89 -10.99 18.92
N GLY A 268 -30.03 -11.52 20.13
CA GLY A 268 -29.30 -12.70 20.56
C GLY A 268 -29.86 -13.97 19.96
N VAL A 269 -28.98 -14.79 19.36
CA VAL A 269 -28.94 -16.25 19.54
C VAL A 269 -27.48 -16.67 19.41
N SER A 270 -26.99 -17.37 20.44
CA SER A 270 -25.68 -18.00 20.49
C SER A 270 -25.49 -18.99 19.33
N LEU A 271 -24.46 -18.80 18.49
CA LEU A 271 -23.92 -19.85 17.61
C LEU A 271 -22.40 -19.73 17.48
N ALA A 272 -21.72 -20.77 17.94
CA ALA A 272 -20.27 -20.89 18.02
C ALA A 272 -19.60 -20.92 16.63
N CYS A 273 -18.56 -20.11 16.43
CA CYS A 273 -17.69 -20.18 15.26
C CYS A 273 -16.64 -21.28 15.45
N SER A 274 -16.76 -22.37 14.71
CA SER A 274 -15.82 -23.48 14.68
C SER A 274 -14.64 -23.16 13.76
N ARG A 275 -13.51 -22.67 14.31
CA ARG A 275 -12.22 -22.64 13.60
C ARG A 275 -11.77 -24.09 13.36
N ARG A 276 -11.67 -24.51 12.09
CA ARG A 276 -11.18 -25.85 11.71
C ARG A 276 -9.79 -26.09 12.32
N ARG A 277 -9.66 -27.08 13.21
CA ARG A 277 -8.38 -27.46 13.84
C ARG A 277 -7.44 -28.01 12.78
N GLN A 278 -6.29 -27.35 12.56
CA GLN A 278 -5.23 -27.85 11.69
C GLN A 278 -4.62 -29.14 12.26
N ARG A 279 -4.75 -30.27 11.55
CA ARG A 279 -4.21 -31.58 11.95
C ARG A 279 -2.68 -31.60 11.88
N TRP A 280 -2.05 -32.31 12.80
CA TRP A 280 -0.60 -32.55 12.79
C TRP A 280 -0.24 -33.65 11.81
N THR A 281 0.82 -33.42 11.04
CA THR A 281 1.37 -34.39 10.08
C THR A 281 2.48 -35.21 10.73
N TYR A 282 2.73 -36.41 10.18
CA TYR A 282 3.80 -37.28 10.65
C TYR A 282 5.19 -36.63 10.56
N LYS A 283 5.41 -35.80 9.53
CA LYS A 283 6.66 -35.06 9.35
C LYS A 283 6.87 -34.04 10.47
N GLU A 284 5.84 -33.25 10.80
CA GLU A 284 5.89 -32.31 11.93
C GLU A 284 6.14 -33.04 13.26
N ASP A 285 5.52 -34.19 13.50
CA ASP A 285 5.77 -34.97 14.72
C ASP A 285 7.21 -35.51 14.79
N MET A 286 7.80 -35.87 13.65
CA MET A 286 9.19 -36.33 13.58
C MET A 286 10.16 -35.19 13.87
N GLU A 287 9.98 -34.03 13.23
CA GLU A 287 10.78 -32.82 13.47
C GLU A 287 10.69 -32.37 14.92
N LEU A 288 9.49 -32.47 15.53
CA LEU A 288 9.30 -32.15 16.95
C LEU A 288 10.07 -33.13 17.86
N LYS A 289 10.05 -34.43 17.56
CA LYS A 289 10.81 -35.44 18.31
C LYS A 289 12.31 -35.24 18.18
N LEU A 290 12.80 -34.91 16.99
CA LEU A 290 14.22 -34.61 16.75
C LEU A 290 14.64 -33.35 17.49
N GLY A 291 13.87 -32.27 17.36
CA GLY A 291 14.13 -31.01 18.06
C GLY A 291 14.10 -31.15 19.59
N VAL A 292 13.20 -31.97 20.15
CA VAL A 292 13.21 -32.25 21.60
C VAL A 292 14.41 -33.10 22.00
N ARG A 293 14.85 -34.05 21.17
CA ARG A 293 16.07 -34.85 21.43
C ARG A 293 17.33 -33.98 21.41
N GLU A 294 17.38 -32.97 20.53
CA GLU A 294 18.54 -32.11 20.34
C GLU A 294 18.58 -30.93 21.33
N PHE A 295 17.45 -30.24 21.53
CA PHE A 295 17.37 -29.02 22.33
C PHE A 295 16.77 -29.23 23.72
N GLY A 296 16.18 -30.39 24.01
CA GLY A 296 15.54 -30.69 25.29
C GLY A 296 14.09 -30.19 25.40
N VAL A 297 13.32 -30.82 26.29
CA VAL A 297 11.92 -30.48 26.56
C VAL A 297 11.82 -29.07 27.15
N GLY A 298 10.95 -28.22 26.60
CA GLY A 298 10.74 -26.84 27.07
C GLY A 298 11.32 -25.77 26.16
N ASN A 299 12.27 -26.12 25.29
CA ASN A 299 12.94 -25.19 24.38
C ASN A 299 12.18 -24.99 23.05
N TRP A 300 10.87 -24.78 23.13
CA TRP A 300 9.95 -24.75 21.98
C TRP A 300 10.26 -23.67 20.96
N ALA A 301 10.70 -22.49 21.41
CA ALA A 301 11.09 -21.40 20.51
C ALA A 301 12.33 -21.77 19.69
N LYS A 302 13.31 -22.44 20.31
CA LYS A 302 14.52 -22.91 19.64
C LYS A 302 14.20 -24.05 18.66
N ILE A 303 13.36 -24.98 19.07
CA ILE A 303 12.88 -26.08 18.22
C ILE A 303 12.12 -25.52 17.01
N LEU A 304 11.26 -24.51 17.21
CA LEU A 304 10.50 -23.88 16.14
C LEU A 304 11.38 -23.20 15.08
N VAL A 305 12.50 -22.58 15.50
CA VAL A 305 13.45 -21.94 14.58
C VAL A 305 14.26 -22.98 13.80
N HIS A 306 14.57 -24.13 14.40
CA HIS A 306 15.39 -25.17 13.78
C HIS A 306 14.61 -26.19 12.94
N GLY A 307 13.29 -26.33 13.16
CA GLY A 307 12.46 -27.30 12.45
C GLY A 307 11.44 -26.66 11.50
N ASN A 308 11.07 -27.38 10.45
CA ASN A 308 10.07 -26.91 9.49
C ASN A 308 8.65 -27.27 9.97
N PHE A 309 7.99 -26.32 10.63
CA PHE A 309 6.66 -26.51 11.20
C PHE A 309 5.56 -25.67 10.54
N ASN A 310 5.53 -25.46 9.21
CA ASN A 310 4.37 -24.95 8.46
C ASN A 310 3.42 -23.98 9.23
N ASN A 311 3.91 -22.80 9.64
CA ASN A 311 3.17 -21.77 10.38
C ASN A 311 2.64 -22.16 11.79
N ARG A 312 3.23 -23.17 12.43
CA ARG A 312 2.95 -23.51 13.84
C ARG A 312 3.65 -22.53 14.78
N THR A 313 3.08 -22.38 15.98
CA THR A 313 3.69 -21.56 17.04
C THR A 313 4.33 -22.44 18.11
N SER A 314 5.24 -21.86 18.90
CA SER A 314 5.93 -22.53 20.00
C SER A 314 4.95 -23.13 21.03
N VAL A 315 3.79 -22.49 21.22
CA VAL A 315 2.69 -22.99 22.07
C VAL A 315 2.06 -24.25 21.48
N MET A 316 1.86 -24.30 20.15
CA MET A 316 1.31 -25.48 19.48
C MET A 316 2.26 -26.68 19.58
N LEU A 317 3.57 -26.47 19.45
CA LEU A 317 4.59 -27.51 19.63
C LEU A 317 4.56 -28.08 21.06
N LYS A 318 4.46 -27.20 22.06
CA LYS A 318 4.32 -27.61 23.47
C LYS A 318 3.08 -28.49 23.69
N ASP A 319 1.93 -28.07 23.17
CA ASP A 319 0.67 -28.83 23.34
C ASP A 319 0.64 -30.13 22.54
N ARG A 320 1.29 -30.16 21.38
CA ARG A 320 1.48 -31.41 20.63
C ARG A 320 2.40 -32.37 21.36
N TRP A 321 3.50 -31.89 21.93
CA TRP A 321 4.42 -32.73 22.68
C TRP A 321 3.73 -33.42 23.86
N ARG A 322 2.85 -32.70 24.58
CA ARG A 322 1.99 -33.27 25.64
C ARG A 322 1.07 -34.39 25.15
N THR A 323 0.69 -34.35 23.88
CA THR A 323 -0.15 -35.38 23.25
C THR A 323 0.68 -36.57 22.79
N LEU A 324 1.93 -36.35 22.35
CA LEU A 324 2.87 -37.40 21.91
C LEU A 324 3.54 -38.16 23.06
N THR A 325 3.51 -37.60 24.28
CA THR A 325 4.13 -38.15 25.49
C THR A 325 3.15 -38.83 26.45
N ARG A 326 1.87 -38.95 26.04
CA ARG A 326 0.90 -39.84 26.68
C ARG A 326 1.04 -41.25 26.12
#